data_AF-A0A1X2IBA1-F1
#
_entry.id   AF-A0A1X2IBA1-F1
#
_cell.length_a   1.000
_cell.length_b   1.000
_cell.length_c   1.000
_cell.angle_alpha   90.00
_cell.angle_beta   90.00
_cell.angle_gamma   90.00
#
_symmetry.space_group_name_H-M   'P 1'
#
loop_
_entity.id
_entity.type
_entity.pdbx_description
1 polymer ?
#
loop_
_entity_poly.entity_id
_entity_poly.type
_entity_poly.pdbx_seq_one_letter_code
_entity_poly.pdbx_strand_id
1 'polypeptide(L)'
;MPLDIDERTHLLNSDDSEGQILTTAVTSDKEHRKERDSKGSLLIRLVLMLLAVVILSVLARIPLSVFSLHPFFMTIFVILLTEGIATLQPTHTKNEKHQGLKRHAIIQIVAFLLGLLGFSAIFYNKVISNKSHFTSGHGKLGVSVILYLIAQFLFGLVCAYIPGLAPAVKKLWKYHRLTGYIFLSLVWINVILGLQADYIVDNSWLIPSSFLLSNWSFLVVVFIILGVALRIRPYKLKGQVQFSH
;
A
#
# COMPACT_ATOMS: atom_id res chain seq x y z
N MET A 1 -25.88 57.10 1.60
CA MET A 1 -26.54 56.97 2.91
C MET A 1 -25.62 56.17 3.80
N PRO A 2 -25.08 56.71 4.91
CA PRO A 2 -24.21 55.96 5.80
C PRO A 2 -25.05 54.94 6.58
N LEU A 3 -24.63 53.67 6.61
CA LEU A 3 -25.27 52.62 7.40
C LEU A 3 -25.32 53.01 8.89
N ASP A 4 -26.46 52.75 9.53
CA ASP A 4 -26.69 52.95 10.96
C ASP A 4 -25.71 52.09 11.78
N ILE A 5 -25.31 52.59 12.96
CA ILE A 5 -24.31 51.96 13.82
C ILE A 5 -24.78 50.55 14.24
N ASP A 6 -26.08 50.38 14.47
CA ASP A 6 -26.67 49.09 14.87
C ASP A 6 -26.69 48.06 13.72
N GLU A 7 -26.82 48.53 12.49
CA GLU A 7 -26.76 47.68 11.29
C GLU A 7 -25.31 47.23 11.04
N ARG A 8 -24.33 48.10 11.31
CA ARG A 8 -22.90 47.74 11.22
C ARG A 8 -22.47 46.75 12.30
N THR A 9 -22.93 46.89 13.55
CA THR A 9 -22.59 45.95 14.63
C THR A 9 -23.21 44.59 14.40
N HIS A 10 -24.43 44.52 13.86
CA HIS A 10 -25.06 43.25 13.49
C HIS A 10 -24.30 42.55 12.36
N LEU A 11 -23.85 43.27 11.33
CA LEU A 11 -23.05 42.72 10.23
C LEU A 11 -21.67 42.23 10.70
N LEU A 12 -21.02 42.94 11.60
CA LEU A 12 -19.75 42.52 12.20
C LEU A 12 -19.90 41.25 13.04
N ASN A 13 -20.97 41.16 13.86
CA ASN A 13 -21.25 39.95 14.64
C ASN A 13 -21.64 38.76 13.76
N SER A 14 -22.36 38.99 12.65
CA SER A 14 -22.68 37.90 11.72
C SER A 14 -21.44 37.39 11.00
N ASP A 15 -20.55 38.28 10.55
CA ASP A 15 -19.28 37.91 9.90
C ASP A 15 -18.36 37.12 10.86
N ASP A 16 -18.28 37.54 12.13
CA ASP A 16 -17.52 36.82 13.16
C ASP A 16 -18.12 35.44 13.47
N SER A 17 -19.45 35.33 13.49
CA SER A 17 -20.16 34.06 13.72
C SER A 17 -19.98 33.09 12.55
N GLU A 18 -20.07 33.57 11.29
CA GLU A 18 -19.82 32.77 10.11
C GLU A 18 -18.35 32.32 10.04
N GLY A 19 -17.41 33.21 10.39
CA GLY A 19 -15.98 32.90 10.49
C GLY A 19 -15.66 31.83 11.53
N GLN A 20 -16.33 31.86 12.70
CA GLN A 20 -16.21 30.81 13.72
C GLN A 20 -16.83 29.48 13.27
N ILE A 21 -18.00 29.50 12.62
CA ILE A 21 -18.65 28.28 12.10
C ILE A 21 -17.78 27.64 11.00
N LEU A 22 -17.22 28.43 10.08
CA LEU A 22 -16.27 27.94 9.07
C LEU A 22 -15.01 27.36 9.69
N THR A 23 -14.43 28.02 10.69
CA THR A 23 -13.21 27.55 11.37
C THR A 23 -13.46 26.25 12.13
N THR A 24 -14.59 26.12 12.82
CA THR A 24 -14.99 24.91 13.54
C THR A 24 -15.31 23.76 12.59
N ALA A 25 -15.98 24.02 11.47
CA ALA A 25 -16.23 23.01 10.43
C ALA A 25 -14.93 22.50 9.78
N VAL A 26 -14.00 23.41 9.44
CA VAL A 26 -12.70 23.04 8.83
C VAL A 26 -11.81 22.26 9.81
N THR A 27 -11.81 22.61 11.09
CA THR A 27 -11.05 21.89 12.12
C THR A 27 -11.65 20.51 12.39
N SER A 28 -12.98 20.40 12.50
CA SER A 28 -13.71 19.13 12.63
C SER A 28 -13.42 18.17 11.46
N ASP A 29 -13.49 18.66 10.22
CA ASP A 29 -13.20 17.86 9.01
C ASP A 29 -11.71 17.44 8.93
N LYS A 30 -10.78 18.25 9.45
CA LYS A 30 -9.36 17.86 9.58
C LYS A 30 -9.16 16.76 10.64
N GLU A 31 -9.78 16.88 11.81
CA GLU A 31 -9.74 15.89 12.88
C GLU A 31 -10.33 14.54 12.43
N HIS A 32 -11.53 14.55 11.83
CA HIS A 32 -12.17 13.34 11.33
C HIS A 32 -11.33 12.62 10.25
N ARG A 33 -10.68 13.37 9.35
CA ARG A 33 -9.74 12.79 8.37
C ARG A 33 -8.51 12.17 9.01
N LYS A 34 -7.93 12.82 10.02
CA LYS A 34 -6.77 12.33 10.76
C LYS A 34 -7.10 11.04 11.52
N GLU A 35 -8.27 10.99 12.16
CA GLU A 35 -8.75 9.80 12.85
C GLU A 35 -8.94 8.62 11.89
N ARG A 36 -9.59 8.85 10.74
CA ARG A 36 -9.79 7.82 9.71
C ARG A 36 -8.47 7.29 9.16
N ASP A 37 -7.51 8.18 8.88
CA ASP A 37 -6.18 7.81 8.37
C ASP A 37 -5.40 7.00 9.44
N SER A 38 -5.52 7.35 10.73
CA SER A 38 -4.93 6.62 11.85
C SER A 38 -5.52 5.22 11.99
N LYS A 39 -6.85 5.09 12.04
CA LYS A 39 -7.56 3.80 12.09
C LYS A 39 -7.18 2.92 10.89
N GLY A 40 -7.13 3.50 9.69
CA GLY A 40 -6.70 2.78 8.48
C GLY A 40 -5.26 2.29 8.54
N SER A 41 -4.34 3.09 9.08
CA SER A 41 -2.95 2.67 9.28
C SER A 41 -2.82 1.56 10.33
N LEU A 42 -3.58 1.63 11.41
CA LEU A 42 -3.59 0.59 12.44
C LEU A 42 -4.09 -0.74 11.87
N LEU A 43 -5.19 -0.73 11.11
CA LEU A 43 -5.74 -1.92 10.48
C LEU A 43 -4.73 -2.58 9.52
N ILE A 44 -4.05 -1.79 8.69
CA ILE A 44 -3.01 -2.31 7.80
C ILE A 44 -1.88 -2.99 8.58
N ARG A 45 -1.41 -2.36 9.66
CA ARG A 45 -0.34 -2.95 10.49
C ARG A 45 -0.79 -4.21 11.20
N LEU A 46 -2.02 -4.28 11.69
CA LEU A 46 -2.58 -5.50 12.29
C LEU A 46 -2.63 -6.65 11.27
N VAL A 47 -3.06 -6.39 10.03
CA VAL A 47 -3.07 -7.39 8.95
C VAL A 47 -1.65 -7.84 8.60
N LEU A 48 -0.70 -6.92 8.50
CA LEU A 48 0.70 -7.23 8.23
C LEU A 48 1.34 -8.04 9.35
N MET A 49 1.08 -7.70 10.61
CA MET A 49 1.55 -8.46 11.78
C MET A 49 0.95 -9.86 11.80
N LEU A 50 -0.34 -9.99 11.51
CA LEU A 50 -0.99 -11.29 11.41
C LEU A 50 -0.35 -12.16 10.32
N LEU A 51 -0.11 -11.60 9.12
CA LEU A 51 0.61 -12.30 8.05
C LEU A 51 1.99 -12.75 8.51
N ALA A 52 2.75 -11.86 9.17
CA ALA A 52 4.08 -12.18 9.68
C ALA A 52 4.04 -13.32 10.71
N VAL A 53 3.12 -13.26 11.68
CA VAL A 53 2.96 -14.29 12.72
C VAL A 53 2.62 -15.65 12.09
N VAL A 54 1.68 -15.69 11.14
CA VAL A 54 1.31 -16.94 10.46
C VAL A 54 2.52 -17.55 9.76
N ILE A 55 3.22 -16.78 8.92
CA ILE A 55 4.35 -17.29 8.15
C ILE A 55 5.52 -17.69 9.06
N LEU A 56 5.86 -16.86 10.05
CA LEU A 56 6.94 -17.17 10.99
C LEU A 56 6.61 -18.39 11.86
N SER A 57 5.34 -18.60 12.23
CA SER A 57 4.92 -19.78 12.99
C SER A 57 5.10 -21.08 12.22
N VAL A 58 4.88 -21.05 10.90
CA VAL A 58 5.13 -22.17 9.99
C VAL A 58 6.63 -22.40 9.87
N LEU A 59 7.41 -21.33 9.61
CA LEU A 59 8.86 -21.40 9.47
C LEU A 59 9.58 -21.88 10.74
N ALA A 60 9.04 -21.59 11.92
CA ALA A 60 9.60 -22.04 13.19
C ALA A 60 9.48 -23.56 13.43
N ARG A 61 8.63 -24.26 12.67
CA ARG A 61 8.34 -25.70 12.86
C ARG A 61 9.05 -26.62 11.87
N ILE A 62 9.64 -26.06 10.82
CA ILE A 62 10.21 -26.82 9.71
C ILE A 62 11.69 -26.48 9.54
N PRO A 63 12.52 -27.47 9.18
CA PRO A 63 13.93 -27.21 8.92
C PRO A 63 14.07 -26.18 7.80
N LEU A 64 14.96 -25.21 8.01
CA LEU A 64 15.23 -24.18 7.01
C LEU A 64 15.77 -24.83 5.74
N SER A 65 15.15 -24.47 4.62
CA SER A 65 15.52 -24.93 3.29
C SER A 65 15.59 -23.74 2.33
N VAL A 66 16.08 -23.98 1.11
CA VAL A 66 16.01 -22.97 0.04
C VAL A 66 14.55 -22.52 -0.18
N PHE A 67 13.59 -23.45 -0.09
CA PHE A 67 12.17 -23.09 -0.14
C PHE A 67 11.79 -22.13 0.98
N SER A 68 12.25 -22.35 2.23
CA SER A 68 11.91 -21.52 3.39
C SER A 68 12.30 -20.04 3.22
N LEU A 69 13.33 -19.76 2.41
CA LEU A 69 13.72 -18.38 2.06
C LEU A 69 12.64 -17.65 1.25
N HIS A 70 11.84 -18.37 0.45
CA HIS A 70 10.78 -17.78 -0.35
C HIS A 70 9.70 -17.10 0.50
N PRO A 71 8.93 -17.80 1.35
CA PRO A 71 7.91 -17.16 2.17
C PRO A 71 8.52 -16.18 3.18
N PHE A 72 9.76 -16.37 3.63
CA PHE A 72 10.45 -15.42 4.50
C PHE A 72 10.66 -14.07 3.80
N PHE A 73 11.38 -14.05 2.67
CA PHE A 73 11.64 -12.81 1.94
C PHE A 73 10.39 -12.20 1.32
N MET A 74 9.43 -13.02 0.86
CA MET A 74 8.15 -12.53 0.34
C MET A 74 7.31 -11.84 1.42
N THR A 75 7.31 -12.33 2.66
CA THR A 75 6.63 -11.66 3.78
C THR A 75 7.23 -10.28 4.05
N ILE A 76 8.56 -10.17 4.13
CA ILE A 76 9.21 -8.88 4.36
C ILE A 76 8.96 -7.93 3.16
N PHE A 77 9.01 -8.45 1.93
CA PHE A 77 8.63 -7.72 0.72
C PHE A 77 7.22 -7.13 0.82
N VAL A 78 6.21 -7.94 1.18
CA VAL A 78 4.81 -7.48 1.28
C VAL A 78 4.63 -6.42 2.35
N ILE A 79 5.29 -6.59 3.51
CA ILE A 79 5.29 -5.62 4.61
C ILE A 79 5.87 -4.28 4.13
N LEU A 80 7.08 -4.30 3.59
CA LEU A 80 7.75 -3.07 3.15
C LEU A 80 7.04 -2.42 1.97
N LEU A 81 6.56 -3.19 1.00
CA LEU A 81 5.79 -2.68 -0.13
C LEU A 81 4.55 -1.93 0.36
N THR A 82 3.79 -2.54 1.26
CA THR A 82 2.53 -1.99 1.78
C THR A 82 2.76 -0.76 2.66
N GLU A 83 3.69 -0.82 3.63
CA GLU A 83 4.04 0.33 4.48
C GLU A 83 4.68 1.46 3.66
N GLY A 84 5.54 1.13 2.70
CA GLY A 84 6.18 2.09 1.80
C GLY A 84 5.17 2.89 0.99
N ILE A 85 4.12 2.24 0.47
CA ILE A 85 2.98 2.93 -0.18
C ILE A 85 2.21 3.75 0.86
N ALA A 86 2.02 3.21 2.07
CA ALA A 86 1.28 3.88 3.11
C ALA A 86 1.90 5.21 3.54
N THR A 87 3.24 5.34 3.50
CA THR A 87 3.96 6.58 3.86
C THR A 87 3.64 7.80 2.99
N LEU A 88 3.04 7.60 1.82
CA LEU A 88 2.66 8.69 0.91
C LEU A 88 1.42 9.46 1.39
N GLN A 89 0.72 8.97 2.40
CA GLN A 89 -0.49 9.60 2.94
C GLN A 89 -0.63 9.44 4.47
N PRO A 90 -1.12 10.46 5.18
CA PRO A 90 -1.44 11.81 4.70
C PRO A 90 -0.19 12.70 4.52
N THR A 91 -0.25 13.59 3.54
CA THR A 91 0.74 14.66 3.32
C THR A 91 0.02 15.93 2.88
N HIS A 92 0.22 17.03 3.59
CA HIS A 92 -0.46 18.31 3.43
C HIS A 92 0.45 19.36 2.81
N THR A 93 1.68 19.49 3.33
CA THR A 93 2.64 20.49 2.87
C THR A 93 3.50 19.98 1.69
N LYS A 94 4.14 20.90 0.94
CA LYS A 94 5.11 20.52 -0.12
C LYS A 94 6.29 19.73 0.47
N ASN A 95 6.78 20.14 1.64
CA ASN A 95 7.89 19.47 2.33
C ASN A 95 7.52 18.05 2.77
N GLU A 96 6.33 17.86 3.36
CA GLU A 96 5.83 16.53 3.74
C GLU A 96 5.71 15.59 2.54
N LYS A 97 5.24 16.10 1.39
CA LYS A 97 5.16 15.31 0.14
C LYS A 97 6.54 14.88 -0.35
N HIS A 98 7.53 15.77 -0.27
CA HIS A 98 8.91 15.48 -0.67
C HIS A 98 9.55 14.42 0.25
N GLN A 99 9.41 14.58 1.56
CA GLN A 99 9.89 13.59 2.52
C GLN A 99 9.17 12.25 2.39
N GLY A 100 7.85 12.26 2.17
CA GLY A 100 7.05 11.08 1.89
C GLY A 100 7.55 10.33 0.65
N LEU A 101 7.85 11.04 -0.44
CA LEU A 101 8.41 10.45 -1.65
C LEU A 101 9.79 9.82 -1.39
N LYS A 102 10.68 10.49 -0.65
CA LYS A 102 11.99 9.93 -0.29
C LYS A 102 11.86 8.63 0.50
N ARG A 103 11.03 8.63 1.56
CA ARG A 103 10.77 7.43 2.37
C ARG A 103 10.20 6.30 1.53
N HIS A 104 9.20 6.61 0.71
CA HIS A 104 8.61 5.67 -0.23
C HIS A 104 9.69 5.04 -1.13
N ALA A 105 10.50 5.86 -1.81
CA ALA A 105 11.52 5.37 -2.72
C ALA A 105 12.52 4.42 -2.03
N ILE A 106 13.05 4.81 -0.85
CA ILE A 106 14.00 3.97 -0.09
C ILE A 106 13.36 2.64 0.29
N ILE A 107 12.16 2.67 0.86
CA ILE A 107 11.45 1.46 1.29
C ILE A 107 11.15 0.56 0.09
N GLN A 108 10.72 1.12 -1.05
CA GLN A 108 10.41 0.35 -2.25
C GLN A 108 11.65 -0.27 -2.91
N ILE A 109 12.82 0.37 -2.83
CA ILE A 109 14.08 -0.23 -3.29
C ILE A 109 14.39 -1.49 -2.46
N VAL A 110 14.27 -1.41 -1.13
CA VAL A 110 14.50 -2.56 -0.26
C VAL A 110 13.45 -3.66 -0.53
N ALA A 111 12.17 -3.29 -0.62
CA ALA A 111 11.10 -4.23 -0.96
C ALA A 111 11.36 -4.92 -2.30
N PHE A 112 11.75 -4.16 -3.34
CA PHE A 112 12.09 -4.69 -4.66
C PHE A 112 13.17 -5.76 -4.59
N LEU A 113 14.28 -5.49 -3.90
CA LEU A 113 15.38 -6.44 -3.76
C LEU A 113 14.93 -7.72 -3.02
N LEU A 114 14.15 -7.58 -1.95
CA LEU A 114 13.62 -8.74 -1.21
C LEU A 114 12.62 -9.55 -2.04
N GLY A 115 11.79 -8.89 -2.87
CA GLY A 115 10.90 -9.57 -3.80
C GLY A 115 11.66 -10.40 -4.82
N LEU A 116 12.75 -9.86 -5.38
CA LEU A 116 13.64 -10.62 -6.27
C LEU A 116 14.35 -11.77 -5.56
N LEU A 117 14.83 -11.58 -4.33
CA LEU A 117 15.44 -12.64 -3.53
C LEU A 117 14.46 -13.78 -3.24
N GLY A 118 13.25 -13.45 -2.79
CA GLY A 118 12.20 -14.42 -2.52
C GLY A 118 11.78 -15.18 -3.79
N PHE A 119 11.70 -14.52 -4.94
CA PHE A 119 11.38 -15.16 -6.22
C PHE A 119 12.53 -16.06 -6.69
N SER A 120 13.77 -15.59 -6.57
CA SER A 120 14.96 -16.35 -6.95
C SER A 120 15.10 -17.61 -6.09
N ALA A 121 14.78 -17.53 -4.79
CA ALA A 121 14.78 -18.68 -3.89
C ALA A 121 13.81 -19.79 -4.34
N ILE A 122 12.54 -19.45 -4.64
CA ILE A 122 11.58 -20.48 -5.12
C ILE A 122 11.94 -21.00 -6.51
N PHE A 123 12.47 -20.14 -7.38
CA PHE A 123 12.93 -20.54 -8.71
C PHE A 123 14.06 -21.56 -8.61
N TYR A 124 15.10 -21.23 -7.84
CA TYR A 124 16.26 -22.10 -7.60
C TYR A 124 15.88 -23.38 -6.88
N ASN A 125 15.01 -23.31 -5.86
CA ASN A 125 14.50 -24.49 -5.16
C ASN A 125 13.83 -25.49 -6.13
N LYS A 126 13.07 -25.00 -7.11
CA LYS A 126 12.44 -25.85 -8.13
C LYS A 126 13.46 -26.46 -9.10
N VAL A 127 14.52 -25.72 -9.45
CA VAL A 127 15.62 -26.23 -10.27
C VAL A 127 16.32 -27.39 -9.55
N ILE A 128 16.78 -27.20 -8.32
CA ILE A 128 17.50 -28.26 -7.57
C ILE A 128 16.60 -29.45 -7.20
N SER A 129 15.28 -29.25 -7.18
CA SER A 129 14.30 -30.32 -6.91
C SER A 129 13.77 -30.99 -8.18
N ASN A 130 14.23 -30.61 -9.38
CA ASN A 130 13.70 -31.07 -10.67
C ASN A 130 12.16 -30.96 -10.78
N LYS A 131 11.58 -29.89 -10.22
CA LYS A 131 10.14 -29.63 -10.25
C LYS A 131 9.79 -28.59 -11.31
N SER A 132 8.67 -28.77 -11.98
CA SER A 132 8.14 -27.81 -12.95
C SER A 132 7.84 -26.44 -12.30
N HIS A 133 8.12 -25.37 -13.05
CA HIS A 133 7.84 -24.00 -12.65
C HIS A 133 6.41 -23.58 -13.01
N PHE A 134 5.88 -22.62 -12.24
CA PHE A 134 4.64 -21.90 -12.55
C PHE A 134 3.40 -22.77 -12.85
N THR A 135 3.25 -23.91 -12.16
CA THR A 135 2.11 -24.82 -12.37
C THR A 135 0.86 -24.41 -11.60
N SER A 136 1.02 -23.90 -10.37
CA SER A 136 -0.08 -23.46 -9.52
C SER A 136 -0.58 -22.05 -9.87
N GLY A 137 -1.79 -21.70 -9.41
CA GLY A 137 -2.33 -20.34 -9.53
C GLY A 137 -1.40 -19.29 -8.90
N HIS A 138 -0.89 -19.57 -7.69
CA HIS A 138 0.14 -18.75 -7.03
C HIS A 138 1.41 -18.60 -7.88
N GLY A 139 1.88 -19.67 -8.53
CA GLY A 139 3.07 -19.61 -9.38
C GLY A 139 2.88 -18.73 -10.62
N LYS A 140 1.74 -18.88 -11.32
CA LYS A 140 1.42 -18.11 -12.53
C LYS A 140 1.18 -16.63 -12.24
N LEU A 141 0.41 -16.33 -11.19
CA LEU A 141 0.19 -14.95 -10.77
C LEU A 141 1.48 -14.35 -10.19
N GLY A 142 2.25 -15.11 -9.42
CA GLY A 142 3.51 -14.69 -8.83
C GLY A 142 4.54 -14.21 -9.85
N VAL A 143 4.74 -14.92 -10.97
CA VAL A 143 5.65 -14.44 -12.03
C VAL A 143 5.14 -13.16 -12.67
N SER A 144 3.82 -13.04 -12.87
CA SER A 144 3.19 -11.84 -13.42
C SER A 144 3.37 -10.63 -12.47
N VAL A 145 3.24 -10.85 -11.16
CA VAL A 145 3.48 -9.85 -10.12
C VAL A 145 4.95 -9.42 -10.12
N ILE A 146 5.92 -10.32 -10.26
CA ILE A 146 7.33 -9.95 -10.30
C ILE A 146 7.67 -9.12 -11.55
N LEU A 147 7.13 -9.48 -12.72
CA LEU A 147 7.30 -8.66 -13.93
C LEU A 147 6.67 -7.27 -13.77
N TYR A 148 5.48 -7.20 -13.17
CA TYR A 148 4.81 -5.93 -12.86
C TYR A 148 5.64 -5.08 -11.88
N LEU A 149 6.21 -5.71 -10.84
CA LEU A 149 7.08 -5.06 -9.86
C LEU A 149 8.28 -4.40 -10.54
N ILE A 150 8.95 -5.11 -11.45
CA ILE A 150 10.07 -4.58 -12.24
C ILE A 150 9.62 -3.36 -13.06
N ALA A 151 8.48 -3.45 -13.75
CA ALA A 151 7.94 -2.34 -14.52
C ALA A 151 7.61 -1.12 -13.63
N GLN A 152 6.98 -1.32 -12.47
CA GLN A 152 6.67 -0.23 -11.53
C GLN A 152 7.91 0.41 -10.93
N PHE A 153 8.91 -0.41 -10.59
CA PHE A 153 10.18 0.05 -10.05
C PHE A 153 10.91 0.93 -11.07
N LEU A 154 11.07 0.44 -12.30
CA LEU A 154 11.73 1.19 -13.38
C LEU A 154 10.98 2.49 -13.69
N PHE A 155 9.65 2.44 -13.77
CA PHE A 155 8.84 3.64 -14.00
C PHE A 155 9.01 4.67 -12.86
N GLY A 156 8.97 4.21 -11.60
CA GLY A 156 9.17 5.06 -10.43
C GLY A 156 10.56 5.68 -10.40
N LEU A 157 11.60 4.91 -10.73
CA LEU A 157 12.99 5.35 -10.80
C LEU A 157 13.16 6.45 -11.87
N VAL A 158 12.66 6.22 -13.08
CA VAL A 158 12.67 7.20 -14.18
C VAL A 158 11.94 8.49 -13.77
N CYS A 159 10.76 8.35 -13.16
CA CYS A 159 9.93 9.46 -12.71
C CYS A 159 10.58 10.35 -11.64
N ALA A 160 11.34 9.74 -10.72
CA ALA A 160 11.84 10.42 -9.53
C ALA A 160 13.30 10.87 -9.65
N TYR A 161 14.12 10.21 -10.46
CA TYR A 161 15.58 10.36 -10.41
C TYR A 161 16.27 10.66 -11.75
N ILE A 162 15.58 10.60 -12.90
CA ILE A 162 16.19 10.97 -14.18
C ILE A 162 15.93 12.47 -14.48
N PRO A 163 16.93 13.36 -14.33
CA PRO A 163 16.77 14.78 -14.66
C PRO A 163 16.54 14.97 -16.17
N GLY A 164 15.67 15.90 -16.56
CA GLY A 164 15.38 16.23 -17.96
C GLY A 164 14.05 15.66 -18.51
N LEU A 165 13.61 14.48 -18.07
CA LEU A 165 12.30 13.91 -18.46
C LEU A 165 11.14 14.37 -17.55
N ALA A 166 11.47 15.04 -16.44
CA ALA A 166 10.55 15.31 -15.34
C ALA A 166 9.25 16.08 -15.71
N PRO A 167 9.22 17.09 -16.62
CA PRO A 167 7.98 17.83 -16.88
C PRO A 167 6.91 17.00 -17.61
N ALA A 168 7.31 16.23 -18.63
CA ALA A 168 6.40 15.36 -19.39
C ALA A 168 6.02 14.12 -18.57
N VAL A 169 6.97 13.53 -17.85
CA VAL A 169 6.77 12.31 -17.06
C VAL A 169 5.98 12.57 -15.77
N LYS A 170 6.03 13.79 -15.19
CA LYS A 170 5.15 14.17 -14.07
C LYS A 170 3.66 14.06 -14.42
N LYS A 171 3.26 14.27 -15.68
CA LYS A 171 1.88 14.04 -16.12
C LYS A 171 1.46 12.57 -16.02
N LEU A 172 2.44 11.67 -16.01
CA LEU A 172 2.22 10.22 -15.93
C LEU A 172 2.24 9.68 -14.49
N TRP A 173 2.56 10.49 -13.48
CA TRP A 173 2.50 10.09 -12.06
C TRP A 173 1.12 9.60 -11.62
N LYS A 174 0.05 10.10 -12.25
CA LYS A 174 -1.31 9.60 -12.01
C LYS A 174 -1.45 8.13 -12.41
N TYR A 175 -0.78 7.70 -13.48
CA TYR A 175 -0.77 6.31 -13.92
C TYR A 175 0.04 5.46 -12.96
N HIS A 176 1.28 5.85 -12.60
CA HIS A 176 2.06 5.14 -11.56
C HIS A 176 1.28 4.90 -10.28
N ARG A 177 0.53 5.91 -9.82
CA ARG A 177 -0.34 5.77 -8.65
C ARG A 177 -1.46 4.75 -8.88
N LEU A 178 -2.20 4.88 -9.98
CA LEU A 178 -3.31 3.99 -10.29
C LEU A 178 -2.84 2.53 -10.46
N THR A 179 -1.81 2.33 -11.28
CA THR A 179 -1.18 1.04 -11.53
C THR A 179 -0.53 0.48 -10.26
N GLY A 180 -0.01 1.33 -9.37
CA GLY A 180 0.52 0.93 -8.07
C GLY A 180 -0.56 0.36 -7.14
N TYR A 181 -1.79 0.90 -7.16
CA TYR A 181 -2.90 0.30 -6.41
C TYR A 181 -3.36 -1.02 -7.02
N ILE A 182 -3.44 -1.11 -8.36
CA ILE A 182 -3.74 -2.38 -9.04
C ILE A 182 -2.69 -3.43 -8.69
N PHE A 183 -1.40 -3.05 -8.74
CA PHE A 183 -0.28 -3.90 -8.38
C PHE A 183 -0.38 -4.38 -6.94
N LEU A 184 -0.64 -3.49 -5.98
CA LEU A 184 -0.81 -3.85 -4.58
C LEU A 184 -1.95 -4.86 -4.39
N SER A 185 -3.08 -4.69 -5.08
CA SER A 185 -4.18 -5.65 -5.05
C SER A 185 -3.75 -7.02 -5.57
N LEU A 186 -3.03 -7.08 -6.69
CA LEU A 186 -2.52 -8.34 -7.26
C LEU A 186 -1.52 -9.04 -6.33
N VAL A 187 -0.65 -8.28 -5.66
CA VAL A 187 0.27 -8.83 -4.65
C VAL A 187 -0.51 -9.51 -3.53
N TRP A 188 -1.51 -8.84 -2.96
CA TRP A 188 -2.30 -9.42 -1.89
C TRP A 188 -3.15 -10.61 -2.34
N ILE A 189 -3.70 -10.60 -3.55
CA ILE A 189 -4.34 -11.78 -4.15
C ILE A 189 -3.33 -12.94 -4.23
N ASN A 190 -2.09 -12.67 -4.65
CA ASN A 190 -1.07 -13.71 -4.74
C ASN A 190 -0.62 -14.24 -3.37
N VAL A 191 -0.64 -13.41 -2.32
CA VAL A 191 -0.41 -13.83 -0.92
C VAL A 191 -1.49 -14.80 -0.49
N ILE A 192 -2.77 -14.55 -0.80
CA ILE A 192 -3.87 -15.48 -0.47
C ILE A 192 -3.61 -16.84 -1.13
N LEU A 193 -3.30 -16.85 -2.43
CA LEU A 193 -2.99 -18.10 -3.14
C LEU A 193 -1.76 -18.81 -2.56
N GLY A 194 -0.79 -18.06 -2.02
CA GLY A 194 0.39 -18.61 -1.36
C GLY A 194 0.09 -19.22 0.01
N LEU A 195 -0.82 -18.62 0.79
CA LEU A 195 -1.29 -19.15 2.07
C LEU A 195 -2.10 -20.44 1.91
N GLN A 196 -2.70 -20.65 0.74
CA GLN A 196 -3.41 -21.88 0.38
C GLN A 196 -2.50 -22.97 -0.19
N ALA A 197 -1.20 -22.71 -0.35
CA ALA A 197 -0.27 -23.74 -0.81
C ALA A 197 -0.12 -24.84 0.24
N ASP A 198 -0.04 -26.10 -0.21
CA ASP A 198 0.08 -27.28 0.64
C ASP A 198 1.15 -27.11 1.73
N TYR A 199 2.31 -26.55 1.39
CA TYR A 199 3.37 -26.28 2.36
C TYR A 199 2.92 -25.41 3.54
N ILE A 200 2.12 -24.36 3.31
CA ILE A 200 1.62 -23.51 4.39
C ILE A 200 0.50 -24.22 5.15
N VAL A 201 -0.44 -24.84 4.43
CA VAL A 201 -1.62 -25.50 5.01
C VAL A 201 -1.22 -26.67 5.90
N ASP A 202 -0.32 -27.54 5.43
CA ASP A 202 0.12 -28.75 6.13
C ASP A 202 0.95 -28.43 7.37
N ASN A 203 1.60 -27.27 7.41
CA ASN A 203 2.48 -26.85 8.50
C ASN A 203 1.86 -25.79 9.41
N SER A 204 0.68 -25.26 9.07
CA SER A 204 -0.03 -24.27 9.88
C SER A 204 -0.71 -24.93 11.06
N TRP A 205 -0.35 -24.50 12.27
CA TRP A 205 -0.94 -24.99 13.52
C TRP A 205 -1.71 -23.90 14.26
N LEU A 206 -1.31 -22.63 14.11
CA LEU A 206 -2.00 -21.48 14.69
C LEU A 206 -3.39 -21.29 14.07
N ILE A 207 -3.52 -21.66 12.79
CA ILE A 207 -4.73 -21.42 12.02
C ILE A 207 -5.20 -22.74 11.41
N PRO A 208 -6.46 -23.16 11.68
CA PRO A 208 -7.04 -24.34 11.06
C PRO A 208 -6.98 -24.26 9.54
N SER A 209 -6.61 -25.37 8.89
CA SER A 209 -6.55 -25.49 7.43
C SER A 209 -7.89 -25.12 6.75
N SER A 210 -9.01 -25.49 7.37
CA SER A 210 -10.36 -25.12 6.92
C SER A 210 -10.57 -23.59 6.87
N PHE A 211 -9.97 -22.86 7.82
CA PHE A 211 -10.06 -21.41 7.87
C PHE A 211 -9.22 -20.76 6.76
N LEU A 212 -7.99 -21.25 6.52
CA LEU A 212 -7.11 -20.80 5.42
C LEU A 212 -7.75 -21.03 4.03
N LEU A 213 -8.46 -22.14 3.86
CA LEU A 213 -9.10 -22.50 2.59
C LEU A 213 -10.43 -21.74 2.35
N SER A 214 -11.28 -21.58 3.38
CA SER A 214 -12.64 -21.03 3.23
C SER A 214 -12.75 -19.53 3.50
N ASN A 215 -12.14 -19.02 4.58
CA ASN A 215 -12.53 -17.72 5.17
C ASN A 215 -11.48 -16.62 5.00
N TRP A 216 -10.21 -16.99 4.81
CA TRP A 216 -9.11 -16.03 4.63
C TRP A 216 -9.19 -15.23 3.34
N SER A 217 -9.60 -15.86 2.25
CA SER A 217 -9.77 -15.20 0.95
C SER A 217 -10.77 -14.05 1.02
N PHE A 218 -11.85 -14.21 1.80
CA PHE A 218 -12.89 -13.19 1.98
C PHE A 218 -12.38 -12.00 2.80
N LEU A 219 -11.72 -12.25 3.93
CA LEU A 219 -11.19 -11.19 4.79
C LEU A 219 -10.16 -10.33 4.06
N VAL A 220 -9.21 -10.95 3.36
CA VAL A 220 -8.17 -10.19 2.65
C VAL A 220 -8.75 -9.37 1.49
N VAL A 221 -9.72 -9.89 0.73
CA VAL A 221 -10.41 -9.11 -0.32
C VAL A 221 -11.12 -7.90 0.29
N VAL A 222 -11.82 -8.07 1.40
CA VAL A 222 -12.47 -6.98 2.13
C VAL A 222 -11.44 -5.96 2.63
N PHE A 223 -10.29 -6.40 3.15
CA PHE A 223 -9.22 -5.50 3.61
C PHE A 223 -8.46 -4.79 2.48
N ILE A 224 -8.25 -5.43 1.32
CA ILE A 224 -7.71 -4.77 0.12
C ILE A 224 -8.68 -3.70 -0.34
N ILE A 225 -9.97 -4.03 -0.47
CA ILE A 225 -11.00 -3.10 -0.92
C ILE A 225 -11.12 -1.93 0.06
N LEU A 226 -11.20 -2.19 1.37
CA LEU A 226 -11.24 -1.14 2.39
C LEU A 226 -9.95 -0.32 2.42
N GLY A 227 -8.78 -0.96 2.41
CA GLY A 227 -7.48 -0.29 2.47
C GLY A 227 -7.21 0.58 1.26
N VAL A 228 -7.61 0.12 0.06
CA VAL A 228 -7.53 0.89 -1.18
C VAL A 228 -8.61 1.98 -1.20
N ALA A 229 -9.86 1.68 -0.86
CA ALA A 229 -10.96 2.65 -0.85
C ALA A 229 -10.72 3.81 0.14
N LEU A 230 -10.19 3.53 1.32
CA LEU A 230 -9.86 4.55 2.33
C LEU A 230 -8.71 5.47 1.89
N ARG A 231 -7.86 5.03 0.95
CA ARG A 231 -6.65 5.76 0.51
C ARG A 231 -6.78 6.36 -0.89
N ILE A 232 -7.77 5.95 -1.68
CA ILE A 232 -8.12 6.61 -2.92
C ILE A 232 -8.67 7.99 -2.58
N ARG A 233 -7.91 9.00 -2.99
CA ARG A 233 -8.37 10.39 -2.98
C ARG A 233 -8.76 10.76 -4.40
N PRO A 234 -10.05 10.70 -4.79
CA PRO A 234 -10.48 10.84 -6.18
C PRO A 234 -10.06 12.18 -6.80
N TYR A 235 -9.98 13.24 -5.99
CA TYR A 235 -9.46 14.54 -6.44
C TYR A 235 -7.99 14.47 -6.90
N LYS A 236 -7.18 13.55 -6.37
CA LYS A 236 -5.79 13.37 -6.80
C LYS A 236 -5.67 12.58 -8.12
N LEU A 237 -6.75 11.95 -8.60
CA LEU A 237 -6.80 11.21 -9.87
C LEU A 237 -7.19 12.11 -11.06
N LYS A 238 -7.86 13.24 -10.81
CA LYS A 238 -8.32 14.18 -11.84
C LYS A 238 -7.24 15.12 -12.39
N GLY A 239 -5.98 14.97 -11.94
CA GLY A 239 -4.90 15.92 -12.26
C GLY A 239 -5.01 17.17 -11.38
N GLN A 240 -3.87 17.71 -10.95
CA GLN A 240 -3.84 18.86 -10.05
C GLN A 240 -4.46 20.07 -10.76
N VAL A 241 -5.52 20.63 -10.18
CA VAL A 241 -5.82 22.05 -10.34
C VAL A 241 -4.56 22.78 -9.90
N GLN A 242 -3.96 23.53 -10.83
CA GLN A 242 -2.81 24.36 -10.55
C GLN A 242 -3.20 25.29 -9.41
N PHE A 243 -2.49 25.22 -8.29
CA PHE A 243 -2.37 26.40 -7.45
C PHE A 243 -1.42 27.32 -8.19
N SER A 244 -1.99 28.19 -9.02
CA SER A 244 -1.31 29.38 -9.51
C SER A 244 -0.84 30.17 -8.30
N HIS A 245 0.44 30.52 -8.32
CA HIS A 245 0.93 31.67 -7.56
C HIS A 245 0.26 32.94 -8.09
#